data_AF-A0A971K7H7-F1
#
_entry.id   AF-A0A971K7H7-F1
#
_cell.length_a   1.000
_cell.length_b   1.000
_cell.length_c   1.000
_cell.angle_alpha   90.00
_cell.angle_beta   90.00
_cell.angle_gamma   90.00
#
_symmetry.space_group_name_H-M   'P 1'
#
loop_
_entity.id
_entity.type
_entity.pdbx_description
1 polymer ?
#
loop_
_entity_poly.entity_id
_entity_poly.type
_entity_poly.pdbx_seq_one_letter_code
_entity_poly.pdbx_strand_id
1 'polypeptide(L)'
;MAVIIDADKCTGCGLCVKECPVSAIRIDDLLRKAVIDPELCMECGACIAVCRRGAISKVESAPKTGALKTLTDRFIGGTQRGSSTISRGMRSGGMGRGMGRGRAGGCSGAAGKGTGECFCPVCGRVFQHRQGVPCSSRMCPDCRTSLVRK
;
A
#
# COMPACT_ATOMS: atom_id res chain seq x y z
N MET A 1 8.95 3.54 7.17
CA MET A 1 9.77 2.97 8.25
C MET A 1 9.50 3.71 9.56
N ALA A 2 8.66 3.16 10.44
CA ALA A 2 8.17 3.89 11.61
C ALA A 2 9.21 3.96 12.75
N VAL A 3 9.21 5.08 13.47
CA VAL A 3 10.01 5.26 14.69
C VAL A 3 9.11 5.00 15.90
N ILE A 4 9.53 4.09 16.77
CA ILE A 4 8.79 3.73 18.00
C ILE A 4 9.60 4.20 19.22
N ILE A 5 8.90 4.72 20.22
CA ILE A 5 9.49 5.15 21.49
C ILE A 5 9.14 4.13 22.57
N ASP A 6 10.16 3.57 23.21
CA ASP A 6 10.05 2.71 24.38
C ASP A 6 9.71 3.55 25.61
N ALA A 7 8.48 3.39 26.07
CA ALA A 7 7.93 4.15 27.19
C ALA A 7 8.71 3.93 28.50
N ASP A 8 9.35 2.78 28.70
CA ASP A 8 10.08 2.44 29.92
C ASP A 8 11.46 3.11 30.03
N LYS A 9 12.07 3.39 28.87
CA LYS A 9 13.40 4.03 28.80
C LYS A 9 13.29 5.54 28.61
N CYS A 10 12.17 6.02 28.08
CA CYS A 10 11.91 7.43 27.82
C CYS A 10 11.68 8.19 29.13
N THR A 11 12.50 9.21 29.38
CA THR A 11 12.41 10.07 30.56
C THR A 11 11.68 11.40 30.30
N GLY A 12 11.16 11.62 29.09
CA GLY A 12 10.48 12.87 28.73
C GLY A 12 11.40 14.09 28.60
N CYS A 13 12.70 13.90 28.38
CA CYS A 13 13.69 14.99 28.34
C CYS A 13 13.47 16.05 27.23
N GLY A 14 12.68 15.75 26.21
CA GLY A 14 12.35 16.70 25.13
C GLY A 14 13.47 17.02 24.14
N LEU A 15 14.65 16.41 24.26
CA LEU A 15 15.75 16.64 23.32
C LEU A 15 15.39 16.24 21.87
N CYS A 16 14.61 15.17 21.72
CA CYS A 16 14.13 14.71 20.42
C CYS A 16 13.18 15.71 19.73
N VAL A 17 12.46 16.53 20.50
CA VAL A 17 11.55 17.56 19.95
C VAL A 17 12.35 18.69 19.30
N LYS A 18 13.44 19.13 19.95
CA LYS A 18 14.29 20.22 19.45
C LYS A 18 15.04 19.86 18.18
N GLU A 19 15.42 18.61 18.05
CA GLU A 19 16.21 18.10 16.91
C GLU A 19 15.34 17.64 15.75
N CYS A 20 14.01 17.62 15.93
CA CYS A 20 13.10 17.24 14.86
C CYS A 20 12.89 18.42 13.90
N PRO A 21 13.32 18.34 12.63
CA PRO A 21 13.17 19.45 11.68
C PRO A 21 11.71 19.72 11.28
N VAL A 22 10.86 18.68 11.42
CA VAL A 22 9.43 18.71 11.07
C VAL A 22 8.53 18.78 12.30
N SER A 23 9.11 18.88 13.50
CA SER A 23 8.37 18.93 14.77
C SER A 23 7.31 17.81 14.92
N ALA A 24 7.61 16.62 14.40
CA ALA A 24 6.72 15.44 14.44
C ALA A 24 6.68 14.74 15.81
N ILE A 25 7.42 15.24 16.79
CA ILE A 25 7.54 14.66 18.13
C ILE A 25 6.98 15.65 19.13
N ARG A 26 6.09 15.18 20.00
CA ARG A 26 5.50 15.96 21.07
C ARG A 26 5.73 15.25 22.40
N ILE A 27 5.69 16.00 23.50
CA ILE A 27 5.73 15.41 24.84
C ILE A 27 4.31 15.41 25.35
N ASP A 28 3.81 14.24 25.72
CA ASP A 28 2.54 14.12 26.42
C ASP A 28 2.73 14.54 27.87
N ASP A 29 1.99 15.57 28.29
CA ASP A 29 2.03 16.10 29.66
C ASP A 29 1.56 15.07 30.70
N LEU A 30 0.65 14.18 30.30
CA LEU A 30 0.07 13.14 31.17
C LEU A 30 1.06 12.03 31.48
N LEU A 31 1.76 11.54 30.47
CA LEU A 31 2.68 10.41 30.59
C LEU A 31 4.13 10.85 30.82
N ARG A 32 4.43 12.15 30.65
CA ARG A 32 5.79 12.72 30.57
C ARG A 32 6.68 11.94 29.61
N LYS A 33 6.10 11.49 28.50
CA LYS A 33 6.79 10.68 27.49
C LYS A 33 6.68 11.35 26.14
N ALA A 34 7.71 11.15 25.33
CA ALA A 34 7.69 11.59 23.94
C ALA A 34 6.78 10.67 23.13
N VAL A 35 5.94 11.27 22.29
CA VAL A 35 5.05 10.61 21.34
C VAL A 35 5.33 11.16 19.95
N ILE A 36 5.32 10.27 18.96
CA ILE A 36 5.64 10.58 17.57
C ILE A 36 4.36 10.50 16.75
N ASP A 37 4.11 11.53 15.96
CA ASP A 37 3.09 11.55 14.93
C ASP A 37 3.65 10.94 13.63
N PRO A 38 3.26 9.71 13.24
CA PRO A 38 3.83 9.04 12.07
C PRO A 38 3.49 9.75 10.75
N GLU A 39 2.41 10.53 10.72
CA GLU A 39 1.98 11.30 9.55
C GLU A 39 2.93 12.46 9.21
N LEU A 40 3.58 13.04 10.24
CA LEU A 40 4.53 14.14 10.08
C LEU A 40 5.98 13.66 10.04
N CYS A 41 6.25 12.44 10.52
CA CYS A 41 7.59 11.92 10.62
C CYS A 41 8.18 11.59 9.25
N MET A 42 9.19 12.36 8.82
CA MET A 42 9.94 12.10 7.59
C MET A 42 11.04 11.03 7.74
N GLU A 43 11.07 10.32 8.87
CA GLU A 43 11.97 9.18 9.10
C GLU A 43 13.47 9.51 8.99
N CYS A 44 13.84 10.77 9.26
CA CYS A 44 15.23 11.26 9.16
C CYS A 44 16.20 10.60 10.14
N GLY A 45 15.70 10.05 11.26
CA GLY A 45 16.51 9.39 12.28
C GLY A 45 17.30 10.32 13.21
N ALA A 46 17.12 11.65 13.11
CA ALA A 46 17.78 12.62 13.99
C ALA A 46 17.48 12.38 15.48
N CYS A 47 16.25 11.99 15.80
CA CYS A 47 15.82 11.70 17.17
C CYS A 47 16.61 10.54 17.82
N ILE A 48 17.05 9.55 17.04
CA ILE A 48 17.77 8.38 17.55
C ILE A 48 19.20 8.77 17.95
N ALA A 49 19.86 9.61 17.16
CA ALA A 49 21.22 10.07 17.44
C ALA A 49 21.30 10.88 18.75
N VAL A 50 20.24 11.60 19.07
CA VAL A 50 20.19 12.53 20.22
C VAL A 50 19.75 11.82 21.50
N CYS A 51 19.07 10.67 21.38
CA CYS A 51 18.53 9.96 22.53
C CYS A 51 19.64 9.27 23.35
N ARG A 52 20.12 9.92 24.40
CA ARG A 52 21.12 9.35 25.34
C ARG A 52 20.67 8.07 26.05
N ARG A 53 19.36 7.84 26.15
CA ARG A 53 18.79 6.65 26.81
C ARG A 53 18.59 5.48 25.84
N GLY A 54 18.77 5.67 24.54
CA GLY A 54 18.49 4.64 23.53
C GLY A 54 17.04 4.16 23.61
N ALA A 55 16.10 5.06 23.89
CA ALA A 55 14.67 4.75 24.04
C ALA A 55 13.91 4.75 22.71
N ILE A 56 14.60 4.93 21.59
CA ILE A 56 13.99 5.13 20.27
C ILE A 56 14.52 4.05 19.34
N SER A 57 13.61 3.28 18.76
CA SER A 57 13.91 2.14 17.88
C SER A 57 13.30 2.35 16.49
N LYS A 58 14.03 1.97 15.44
CA LYS A 58 13.52 1.91 14.05
C LYS A 58 12.86 0.56 13.83
N VAL A 59 11.62 0.54 13.38
CA VAL A 59 10.89 -0.72 13.15
C VAL A 59 10.35 -0.72 11.72
N GLU A 60 10.66 -1.77 10.97
CA GLU A 60 10.19 -1.95 9.59
C GLU A 60 8.74 -2.47 9.52
N SER A 61 8.18 -2.91 10.65
CA SER A 61 6.89 -3.58 10.74
C SER A 61 6.02 -2.98 11.85
N ALA A 62 4.90 -2.37 11.44
CA ALA A 62 3.92 -1.77 12.34
C ALA A 62 3.08 -2.83 13.06
N PRO A 63 2.87 -2.74 14.38
CA PRO A 63 1.59 -3.08 14.96
C PRO A 63 0.77 -1.79 15.02
N LYS A 64 -0.22 -1.65 14.13
CA LYS A 64 -1.30 -0.69 14.34
C LYS A 64 -2.05 -1.15 15.60
N THR A 65 -1.78 -0.53 16.73
CA THR A 65 -2.51 -0.75 17.98
C THR A 65 -3.96 -0.32 17.77
N GLY A 66 -4.84 -1.29 17.56
CA GLY A 66 -6.24 -1.01 17.24
C GLY A 66 -7.07 -2.24 16.86
N ALA A 67 -6.82 -3.40 17.49
CA ALA A 67 -7.71 -4.57 17.37
C ALA A 67 -8.05 -5.13 18.75
N LEU A 68 -8.47 -4.25 19.66
CA LEU A 68 -9.32 -4.66 20.76
C LEU A 68 -10.76 -4.63 20.23
N LYS A 69 -11.34 -5.82 19.96
CA LYS A 69 -12.76 -6.19 20.13
C LYS A 69 -13.13 -7.40 19.24
N THR A 70 -12.99 -8.59 19.79
CA THR A 70 -13.92 -9.72 19.58
C THR A 70 -13.88 -10.65 20.80
N LEU A 71 -14.12 -10.06 21.98
CA LEU A 71 -14.47 -10.79 23.20
C LEU A 71 -16.01 -10.96 23.33
N THR A 72 -16.75 -10.73 22.24
CA THR A 72 -18.21 -10.92 22.15
C THR A 72 -18.56 -11.78 20.95
N ASP A 73 -18.07 -13.02 20.94
CA ASP A 73 -18.60 -14.12 20.11
C ASP A 73 -19.10 -15.28 21.00
N ARG A 74 -19.59 -14.92 22.20
CA ARG A 74 -20.14 -15.88 23.17
C ARG A 74 -21.57 -15.59 23.60
N PHE A 75 -22.18 -14.53 23.08
CA PHE A 75 -23.54 -14.13 23.44
C PHE A 75 -24.15 -13.37 22.24
N ILE A 76 -24.89 -14.08 21.38
CA ILE A 76 -26.20 -13.70 20.81
C ILE A 76 -26.61 -14.78 19.79
N GLY A 77 -27.66 -15.54 20.14
CA GLY A 77 -28.52 -16.32 19.23
C GLY A 77 -27.97 -17.68 18.82
N GLY A 78 -28.57 -18.83 19.12
CA GLY A 78 -30.01 -19.09 19.21
C GLY A 78 -30.32 -20.29 18.31
N THR A 79 -30.43 -21.46 18.94
CA THR A 79 -31.37 -22.54 18.62
C THR A 79 -31.67 -22.87 17.14
N GLN A 80 -31.12 -24.01 16.70
CA GLN A 80 -31.78 -25.14 16.02
C GLN A 80 -33.07 -24.90 15.18
N ARG A 81 -33.02 -25.45 13.96
CA ARG A 81 -34.10 -25.99 13.09
C ARG A 81 -34.52 -25.14 11.88
N GLY A 82 -34.69 -25.84 10.76
CA GLY A 82 -35.42 -25.38 9.57
C GLY A 82 -34.63 -25.68 8.30
N SER A 83 -34.74 -26.86 7.68
CA SER A 83 -35.87 -27.31 6.85
C SER A 83 -36.02 -26.49 5.56
N SER A 84 -35.88 -27.21 4.44
CA SER A 84 -36.62 -26.99 3.19
C SER A 84 -36.28 -25.77 2.33
N THR A 85 -35.57 -26.01 1.23
CA THR A 85 -35.90 -25.47 -0.12
C THR A 85 -35.16 -26.34 -1.14
N ILE A 86 -35.80 -27.32 -1.78
CA ILE A 86 -36.64 -27.18 -2.99
C ILE A 86 -35.97 -26.31 -4.08
N SER A 87 -35.32 -27.02 -5.00
CA SER A 87 -35.55 -26.98 -6.46
C SER A 87 -35.46 -25.65 -7.22
N ARG A 88 -34.48 -25.59 -8.13
CA ARG A 88 -34.51 -25.04 -9.51
C ARG A 88 -33.04 -24.96 -9.98
N GLY A 89 -32.56 -25.50 -11.09
CA GLY A 89 -33.14 -26.02 -12.32
C GLY A 89 -32.05 -25.84 -13.39
N MET A 90 -31.15 -26.82 -13.54
CA MET A 90 -30.07 -26.77 -14.52
C MET A 90 -30.64 -27.13 -15.91
N ARG A 91 -31.00 -26.11 -16.70
CA ARG A 91 -31.25 -26.30 -18.13
C ARG A 91 -29.92 -26.19 -18.88
N SER A 92 -29.47 -27.37 -19.26
CA SER A 92 -28.49 -27.72 -20.28
C SER A 92 -28.64 -26.98 -21.61
N GLY A 93 -27.50 -26.59 -22.18
CA GLY A 93 -27.11 -26.91 -23.56
C GLY A 93 -27.81 -26.18 -24.71
N GLY A 94 -27.03 -25.38 -25.46
CA GLY A 94 -27.40 -24.91 -26.80
C GLY A 94 -26.20 -24.34 -27.54
N MET A 95 -25.52 -25.19 -28.32
CA MET A 95 -24.42 -24.83 -29.23
C MET A 95 -24.97 -24.41 -30.60
N GLY A 96 -24.39 -23.38 -31.23
CA GLY A 96 -24.56 -23.08 -32.66
C GLY A 96 -23.60 -21.95 -33.07
N ARG A 97 -22.38 -22.25 -33.54
CA ARG A 97 -21.95 -22.55 -34.93
C ARG A 97 -22.21 -21.39 -35.92
N GLY A 98 -21.22 -20.50 -36.05
CA GLY A 98 -21.08 -19.57 -37.17
C GLY A 98 -19.65 -19.60 -37.71
N MET A 99 -19.41 -20.41 -38.76
CA MET A 99 -18.13 -20.49 -39.47
C MET A 99 -18.04 -19.35 -40.50
N GLY A 100 -17.57 -18.18 -40.08
CA GLY A 100 -17.22 -17.09 -40.98
C GLY A 100 -15.80 -17.26 -41.53
N ARG A 101 -15.67 -17.71 -42.78
CA ARG A 101 -14.39 -17.75 -43.52
C ARG A 101 -14.07 -16.34 -44.04
N GLY A 102 -13.16 -15.64 -43.36
CA GLY A 102 -12.77 -14.27 -43.70
C GLY A 102 -11.27 -14.12 -43.94
N ARG A 103 -10.87 -14.28 -45.21
CA ARG A 103 -9.74 -13.64 -45.91
C ARG A 103 -8.37 -13.64 -45.23
N ALA A 104 -7.54 -14.60 -45.66
CA ALA A 104 -6.10 -14.51 -45.65
C ALA A 104 -5.63 -13.22 -46.37
N GLY A 105 -4.98 -12.33 -45.63
CA GLY A 105 -4.38 -11.12 -46.17
C GLY A 105 -3.19 -10.70 -45.30
N GLY A 106 -1.97 -10.93 -45.82
CA GLY A 106 -0.77 -10.17 -45.47
C GLY A 106 -0.11 -10.44 -44.12
N CYS A 107 0.48 -11.62 -43.93
CA CYS A 107 1.51 -11.85 -42.92
C CYS A 107 2.87 -11.31 -43.41
N SER A 108 2.96 -10.02 -43.67
CA SER A 108 4.21 -9.36 -44.05
C SER A 108 4.26 -7.95 -43.50
N GLY A 109 4.20 -7.87 -42.18
CA GLY A 109 4.59 -6.72 -41.39
C GLY A 109 5.35 -7.25 -40.18
N ALA A 110 6.67 -7.19 -40.27
CA ALA A 110 7.62 -7.69 -39.29
C ALA A 110 7.13 -7.48 -37.85
N ALA A 111 7.08 -8.56 -37.08
CA ALA A 111 6.85 -8.56 -35.65
C ALA A 111 8.01 -7.82 -34.95
N GLY A 112 8.00 -6.50 -34.99
CA GLY A 112 8.83 -5.66 -34.17
C GLY A 112 8.39 -5.85 -32.72
N LYS A 113 9.08 -6.74 -31.99
CA LYS A 113 9.00 -6.85 -30.53
C LYS A 113 9.64 -5.62 -29.87
N GLY A 114 9.19 -4.42 -30.23
CA GLY A 114 9.55 -3.20 -29.51
C GLY A 114 8.61 -3.06 -28.32
N THR A 115 9.08 -3.40 -27.13
CA THR A 115 8.52 -2.83 -25.90
C THR A 115 8.80 -1.34 -25.97
N GLY A 116 7.76 -0.50 -25.97
CA GLY A 116 7.96 0.94 -25.85
C GLY A 116 8.54 1.22 -24.46
N GLU A 117 9.64 1.96 -24.39
CA GLU A 117 10.19 2.43 -23.13
C GLU A 117 9.64 3.83 -22.83
N CYS A 118 9.01 3.98 -21.67
CA CYS A 118 8.62 5.28 -21.14
C CYS A 118 9.54 5.68 -19.98
N PHE A 119 9.88 6.95 -19.89
CA PHE A 119 10.73 7.56 -18.88
C PHE A 119 9.92 8.49 -17.95
N CYS A 120 10.24 8.45 -16.67
CA CYS A 120 9.67 9.30 -15.62
C CYS A 120 10.58 10.52 -15.36
N PRO A 121 10.15 11.77 -15.59
CA PRO A 121 10.99 12.96 -15.42
C PRO A 121 11.29 13.32 -13.96
N VAL A 122 10.45 12.87 -13.02
CA VAL A 122 10.61 13.16 -11.58
C VAL A 122 11.52 12.14 -10.89
N CYS A 123 11.39 10.87 -11.28
CA CYS A 123 12.03 9.74 -10.59
C CYS A 123 13.16 9.07 -11.37
N GLY A 124 13.31 9.39 -12.66
CA GLY A 124 14.37 8.85 -13.51
C GLY A 124 14.21 7.37 -13.91
N ARG A 125 13.16 6.68 -13.44
CA ARG A 125 12.92 5.26 -13.77
C ARG A 125 12.35 5.09 -15.17
N VAL A 126 12.76 4.01 -15.83
CA VAL A 126 12.28 3.60 -17.16
C VAL A 126 11.34 2.41 -17.00
N PHE A 127 10.17 2.49 -17.64
CA PHE A 127 9.13 1.46 -17.60
C PHE A 127 8.83 0.95 -19.01
N GLN A 128 8.69 -0.36 -19.15
CA GLN A 128 8.29 -0.98 -20.41
C GLN A 128 6.77 -1.10 -20.51
N HIS A 129 6.20 -0.69 -21.65
CA HIS A 129 4.78 -0.88 -21.92
C HIS A 129 4.52 -1.71 -23.17
N ARG A 130 3.34 -2.36 -23.19
CA ARG A 130 2.85 -3.06 -24.38
C ARG A 130 2.39 -2.06 -25.44
N GLN A 131 2.55 -2.44 -26.70
CA GLN A 131 2.12 -1.66 -27.85
C GLN A 131 0.62 -1.38 -27.78
N GLY A 132 0.21 -0.15 -28.14
CA GLY A 132 -1.19 0.30 -28.07
C GLY A 132 -1.54 1.15 -26.84
N VAL A 133 -0.66 1.27 -25.84
CA VAL A 133 -0.87 2.17 -24.69
C VAL A 133 0.09 3.38 -24.84
N PRO A 134 -0.40 4.63 -24.88
CA PRO A 134 0.50 5.79 -24.89
C PRO A 134 1.18 5.98 -23.53
N CYS A 135 2.42 6.48 -23.52
CA CYS A 135 3.14 6.74 -22.26
C CYS A 135 2.38 7.71 -21.35
N SER A 136 1.69 8.71 -21.94
CA SER A 136 0.94 9.74 -21.21
C SER A 136 -0.25 9.20 -20.41
N SER A 137 -0.80 8.04 -20.76
CA SER A 137 -1.92 7.42 -20.03
C SER A 137 -1.47 6.52 -18.87
N ARG A 138 -0.17 6.28 -18.71
CA ARG A 138 0.38 5.55 -17.57
C ARG A 138 0.98 6.51 -16.55
N MET A 139 0.72 6.23 -15.28
CA MET A 139 1.25 6.98 -14.15
C MET A 139 2.37 6.19 -13.48
N CYS A 140 3.42 6.89 -13.06
CA CYS A 140 4.51 6.29 -12.29
C CYS A 140 4.00 5.81 -10.91
N PRO A 141 4.30 4.56 -10.47
CA PRO A 141 3.87 4.06 -9.16
C PRO A 141 4.54 4.80 -7.98
N ASP A 142 5.73 5.36 -8.19
CA ASP A 142 6.49 6.04 -7.14
C ASP A 142 6.10 7.52 -6.97
N CYS A 143 5.85 8.24 -8.07
CA CYS A 143 5.63 9.69 -8.05
C CYS A 143 4.27 10.13 -8.60
N ARG A 144 3.45 9.20 -9.11
CA ARG A 144 2.14 9.45 -9.76
C ARG A 144 2.18 10.48 -10.90
N THR A 145 3.35 10.75 -11.47
CA THR A 145 3.51 11.62 -12.64
C THR A 145 3.24 10.84 -13.93
N SER A 146 2.69 11.51 -14.95
CA SER A 146 2.54 10.95 -16.30
C SER A 146 3.91 10.63 -16.91
N LEU A 147 4.00 9.46 -17.51
CA LEU A 147 5.22 8.98 -18.15
C LEU A 147 5.38 9.61 -19.55
N VAL A 148 6.63 9.90 -19.93
CA VAL A 148 6.98 10.47 -21.23
C VAL A 148 7.69 9.40 -22.06
N ARG A 149 7.59 9.44 -23.38
CA ARG A 149 8.38 8.55 -24.23
C ARG A 149 9.86 8.96 -24.15
N LYS A 150 10.76 7.99 -23.99
CA LYS A 150 12.21 8.26 -24.03
C LYS A 150 12.65 8.68 -25.43
#